data_AF-A0A819Y9X9-F1
#
_entry.id   AF-A0A819Y9X9-F1
#
_cell.length_a   1.000
_cell.length_b   1.000
_cell.length_c   1.000
_cell.angle_alpha   90.00
_cell.angle_beta   90.00
_cell.angle_gamma   90.00
#
_symmetry.space_group_name_H-M   'P 1'
#
loop_
_entity.id
_entity.type
_entity.pdbx_description
1 polymer ?
#
loop_
_entity_poly.entity_id
_entity_poly.type
_entity_poly.pdbx_seq_one_letter_code
_entity_poly.pdbx_strand_id
1 'polypeptide(L)'
;MHACVLQVTLTPYAEHEKAYDLNRQFFKMMRTAKTVCSPSCENGGTCVAPNTCLCTSSYTDSVCGTPVCSPTCQNGGTCSAPNTCTPYAHRHAKMEEHVWLQIHAYVLRVTRAQCAELVTVCSSTCQNGGTCSAPNTCTCTTGYQGSVCQTRE
;
A
#
# COMPACT_ATOMS: atom_id res chain seq x y z
N MET A 1 -10.19 8.66 -15.38
CA MET A 1 -11.20 8.39 -14.33
C MET A 1 -11.80 7.03 -14.66
N HIS A 2 -11.48 5.97 -13.92
CA HIS A 2 -12.05 4.64 -14.15
C HIS A 2 -13.32 4.49 -13.31
N ALA A 3 -14.46 4.26 -13.94
CA ALA A 3 -15.68 3.85 -13.26
C ALA A 3 -15.65 2.32 -13.10
N CYS A 4 -15.53 1.85 -11.86
CA CYS A 4 -15.63 0.44 -11.52
C CYS A 4 -17.10 0.16 -11.16
N VAL A 5 -17.79 -0.68 -11.93
CA VAL A 5 -19.19 -1.01 -11.62
C VAL A 5 -19.22 -1.91 -10.39
N LEU A 6 -19.64 -1.34 -9.25
CA LEU A 6 -19.87 -2.07 -8.01
C LEU A 6 -21.04 -3.05 -8.19
N GLN A 7 -20.81 -4.33 -7.96
CA GLN A 7 -21.89 -5.28 -7.63
C GLN A 7 -21.81 -5.55 -6.13
N VAL A 8 -22.76 -4.99 -5.37
CA VAL A 8 -22.90 -5.21 -3.93
C VAL A 8 -23.63 -6.52 -3.72
N THR A 9 -23.00 -7.51 -3.08
CA THR A 9 -23.69 -8.71 -2.60
C THR A 9 -23.87 -8.59 -1.08
N LEU A 10 -25.13 -8.69 -0.63
CA LEU A 10 -25.52 -8.65 0.77
C LEU A 10 -25.55 -10.08 1.32
N THR A 11 -24.89 -10.36 2.44
CA THR A 11 -25.10 -11.59 3.23
C THR A 11 -25.78 -11.25 4.57
N PRO A 12 -26.70 -12.09 5.08
CA PRO A 12 -27.49 -11.76 6.25
C PRO A 12 -26.77 -11.92 7.59
N TYR A 13 -27.16 -11.05 8.51
CA TYR A 13 -26.72 -10.82 9.89
C TYR A 13 -27.25 -11.91 10.85
N ALA A 14 -26.50 -13.00 11.08
CA ALA A 14 -26.97 -14.08 11.96
C ALA A 14 -25.88 -14.80 12.78
N GLU A 15 -24.88 -14.09 13.34
CA GLU A 15 -23.91 -14.69 14.29
C GLU A 15 -23.56 -13.80 15.51
N HIS A 16 -24.44 -12.86 15.91
CA HIS A 16 -24.10 -11.81 16.89
C HIS A 16 -24.30 -12.18 18.39
N GLU A 17 -24.83 -13.36 18.75
CA GLU A 17 -25.17 -13.69 20.16
C GLU A 17 -24.11 -14.50 20.93
N LYS A 18 -22.98 -14.89 20.33
CA LYS A 18 -21.92 -15.65 21.04
C LYS A 18 -20.84 -14.77 21.70
N ALA A 19 -20.93 -13.45 21.60
CA ALA A 19 -19.86 -12.52 21.99
C ALA A 19 -19.90 -12.07 23.47
N TYR A 20 -21.01 -12.22 24.19
CA TYR A 20 -21.17 -11.60 25.51
C TYR A 20 -20.60 -12.41 26.69
N ASP A 21 -20.30 -13.71 26.51
CA ASP A 21 -19.72 -14.57 27.57
C ASP A 21 -18.17 -14.54 27.59
N LEU A 22 -17.54 -14.20 26.46
CA LEU A 22 -16.07 -14.09 26.37
C LEU A 22 -15.53 -12.90 27.19
N ASN A 23 -16.32 -11.83 27.33
CA ASN A 23 -15.95 -10.63 28.09
C ASN A 23 -15.77 -10.90 29.59
N ARG A 24 -16.51 -11.85 30.18
CA ARG A 24 -16.41 -12.18 31.61
C ARG A 24 -15.12 -12.92 31.96
N GLN A 25 -14.58 -13.71 31.03
CA GLN A 25 -13.27 -14.36 31.17
C GLN A 25 -12.11 -13.40 30.84
N PHE A 26 -12.34 -12.45 29.91
CA PHE A 26 -11.38 -11.40 29.55
C PHE A 26 -10.94 -10.53 30.74
N PHE A 27 -11.89 -10.11 31.60
CA PHE A 27 -11.57 -9.31 32.80
C PHE A 27 -10.84 -10.09 33.90
N LYS A 28 -10.88 -11.43 33.90
CA LYS A 28 -10.13 -12.25 34.88
C LYS A 28 -8.63 -12.33 34.56
N MET A 29 -8.21 -12.15 33.30
CA MET A 29 -6.80 -12.23 32.87
C MET A 29 -5.99 -10.94 33.06
N MET A 30 -6.63 -9.78 33.27
CA MET A 30 -5.94 -8.50 33.54
C MET A 30 -5.32 -8.40 34.94
N ARG A 31 -5.12 -9.52 35.65
CA ARG A 31 -4.43 -9.55 36.96
C ARG A 31 -2.93 -9.84 36.85
N THR A 32 -2.42 -10.13 35.65
CA THR A 32 -0.98 -10.27 35.39
C THR A 32 -0.65 -9.67 34.02
N ALA A 33 -0.22 -8.40 33.97
CA ALA A 33 0.26 -7.79 32.74
C ALA A 33 1.57 -8.48 32.31
N LYS A 34 1.47 -9.44 31.37
CA LYS A 34 2.63 -10.15 30.84
C LYS A 34 3.33 -9.22 29.83
N THR A 35 4.58 -8.85 30.10
CA THR A 35 5.45 -8.06 29.20
C THR A 35 5.87 -8.92 28.00
N VAL A 36 4.93 -9.18 27.09
CA VAL A 36 5.13 -9.98 25.89
C VAL A 36 4.68 -9.18 24.68
N CYS A 37 5.49 -9.24 23.63
CA CYS A 37 5.22 -8.62 22.35
C CYS A 37 4.97 -9.73 21.33
N SER A 38 3.85 -9.64 20.61
CA SER A 38 3.50 -10.53 19.50
C SER A 38 2.91 -9.69 18.36
N PRO A 39 3.69 -9.33 17.33
CA PRO A 39 5.02 -9.87 17.00
C PRO A 39 6.14 -9.40 17.95
N SER A 40 7.24 -10.15 17.98
CA SER A 40 8.45 -9.80 18.72
C SER A 40 9.07 -8.51 18.17
N CYS A 41 9.73 -7.74 19.04
CA CYS A 41 10.52 -6.59 18.61
C CYS A 41 11.70 -7.04 17.75
N GLU A 42 11.93 -6.35 16.64
CA GLU A 42 13.04 -6.58 15.72
C GLU A 42 14.26 -5.71 16.08
N ASN A 43 15.38 -5.94 15.39
CA ASN A 43 16.58 -5.09 15.39
C ASN A 43 17.08 -4.63 16.78
N GLY A 44 17.00 -5.53 17.78
CA GLY A 44 17.46 -5.28 19.14
C GLY A 44 16.49 -4.48 20.02
N GLY A 45 15.24 -4.29 19.59
CA GLY A 45 14.21 -3.67 20.41
C GLY A 45 13.86 -4.48 21.66
N THR A 46 13.51 -3.79 22.75
CA THR A 46 13.14 -4.42 24.03
C THR A 46 11.64 -4.29 24.28
N CYS A 47 10.98 -5.39 24.63
CA CYS A 47 9.55 -5.37 24.98
C CYS A 47 9.36 -4.80 26.38
N VAL A 48 8.85 -3.57 26.49
CA VAL A 48 8.72 -2.85 27.77
C VAL A 48 7.31 -2.90 28.35
N ALA A 49 6.32 -3.23 27.53
CA ALA A 49 4.93 -3.46 27.92
C ALA A 49 4.27 -4.40 26.88
N PRO A 50 3.06 -4.93 27.14
CA PRO A 50 2.35 -5.76 26.16
C PRO A 50 2.30 -5.07 24.78
N ASN A 51 2.84 -5.75 23.75
CA ASN A 51 2.93 -5.25 22.38
C ASN A 51 3.56 -3.85 22.22
N THR A 52 4.43 -3.45 23.16
CA THR A 52 5.11 -2.15 23.13
C THR A 52 6.62 -2.36 23.10
N CYS A 53 7.23 -2.03 21.97
CA CYS A 53 8.68 -2.13 21.75
C CYS A 53 9.37 -0.79 22.03
N LEU A 54 10.46 -0.85 22.80
CA LEU A 54 11.45 0.22 22.92
C LEU A 54 12.57 -0.05 21.90
N CYS A 55 12.65 0.77 20.86
CA CYS A 55 13.64 0.61 19.79
C CYS A 55 15.01 1.19 20.15
N THR A 56 16.05 0.66 19.53
CA THR A 56 17.37 1.29 19.51
C THR A 56 17.31 2.58 18.68
N SER A 57 18.24 3.51 18.90
CA SER A 57 18.26 4.82 18.21
C SER A 57 18.36 4.74 16.68
N SER A 58 18.68 3.56 16.14
CA SER A 58 18.87 3.30 14.72
C SER A 58 17.63 2.72 14.02
N TYR A 59 16.56 2.42 14.76
CA TYR A 59 15.32 1.84 14.24
C TYR A 59 14.08 2.52 14.84
N THR A 60 12.96 2.44 14.13
CA THR A 60 11.68 3.05 14.49
C THR A 60 10.52 2.11 14.10
N ASP A 61 9.28 2.56 14.27
CA ASP A 61 8.00 1.85 14.17
C ASP A 61 7.63 0.98 15.39
N SER A 62 6.44 0.37 15.35
CA SER A 62 5.88 -0.41 16.46
C SER A 62 6.62 -1.71 16.77
N VAL A 63 7.41 -2.21 15.81
CA VAL A 63 8.18 -3.45 15.90
C VAL A 63 9.68 -3.24 15.74
N CYS A 64 10.13 -1.98 15.61
CA CYS A 64 11.52 -1.62 15.35
C CYS A 64 12.05 -2.14 14.00
N GLY A 65 11.18 -2.27 12.98
CA GLY A 65 11.53 -2.80 11.67
C GLY A 65 12.14 -1.75 10.72
N THR A 66 11.78 -0.49 10.90
CA THR A 66 12.16 0.59 9.99
C THR A 66 13.49 1.24 10.40
N PRO A 67 14.51 1.31 9.52
CA PRO A 67 15.79 1.95 9.84
C PRO A 67 15.68 3.48 9.88
N VAL A 68 16.48 4.11 10.75
CA VAL A 68 16.59 5.56 10.88
C VAL A 68 17.84 6.07 10.16
N CYS A 69 17.67 7.12 9.35
CA CYS A 69 18.76 7.85 8.71
C CYS A 69 18.78 9.30 9.22
N SER A 70 19.91 9.72 9.78
CA SER A 70 20.15 11.09 10.25
C SER A 70 21.49 11.61 9.70
N PRO A 71 21.49 12.55 8.74
CA PRO A 71 20.33 13.25 8.20
C PRO A 71 19.43 12.36 7.33
N THR A 72 18.19 12.79 7.12
CA THR A 72 17.26 12.13 6.21
C THR A 72 17.84 12.04 4.81
N CYS A 73 17.56 10.94 4.09
CA CYS A 73 18.05 10.75 2.73
C CYS A 73 17.54 11.85 1.79
N GLN A 74 18.45 12.44 1.01
CA GLN A 74 18.15 13.53 0.07
C GLN A 74 17.72 12.97 -1.31
N ASN A 75 17.20 13.85 -2.18
CA ASN A 75 16.83 13.53 -3.57
C ASN A 75 15.87 12.32 -3.71
N GLY A 76 14.98 12.13 -2.73
CA GLY A 76 14.03 11.01 -2.70
C GLY A 76 14.65 9.66 -2.35
N GLY A 77 15.90 9.59 -1.90
CA GLY A 77 16.55 8.33 -1.52
C GLY A 77 15.79 7.57 -0.41
N THR A 78 15.94 6.24 -0.39
CA THR A 78 15.35 5.37 0.65
C THR A 78 16.41 4.98 1.67
N CYS A 79 16.07 5.04 2.96
CA CYS A 79 16.89 4.49 4.05
C CYS A 79 16.78 2.96 4.04
N SER A 80 17.82 2.26 3.56
CA SER A 80 17.82 0.80 3.42
C SER A 80 18.38 0.08 4.65
N ALA A 81 19.19 0.80 5.44
CA ALA A 81 19.77 0.37 6.71
C ALA A 81 20.09 1.64 7.52
N PRO A 82 20.41 1.55 8.82
CA PRO A 82 20.76 2.72 9.63
C PRO A 82 21.81 3.59 8.95
N ASN A 83 21.48 4.88 8.75
CA ASN A 83 22.32 5.87 8.05
C ASN A 83 22.81 5.47 6.65
N THR A 84 22.18 4.48 6.01
CA THR A 84 22.52 4.01 4.67
C THR A 84 21.42 4.38 3.70
N CYS A 85 21.71 5.35 2.84
CA CYS A 85 20.79 5.82 1.81
C CYS A 85 21.08 5.11 0.49
N THR A 86 20.03 4.62 -0.15
CA THR A 86 20.08 4.16 -1.54
C THR A 86 19.47 5.22 -2.45
N PRO A 87 19.95 5.36 -3.71
CA PRO A 87 19.35 6.25 -4.69
C PRO A 87 17.85 5.99 -4.80
N TYR A 88 17.08 6.99 -5.23
CA TYR A 88 15.64 6.84 -5.47
C TYR A 88 15.41 5.72 -6.48
N ALA A 89 15.09 4.53 -5.97
CA ALA A 89 14.45 3.52 -6.77
C ALA A 89 13.02 4.01 -6.98
N HIS A 90 12.62 4.18 -8.24
CA HIS A 90 11.21 4.25 -8.61
C HIS A 90 10.55 2.93 -8.18
N ARG A 91 10.26 2.81 -6.88
CA ARG A 91 9.30 1.84 -6.42
C ARG A 91 8.00 2.32 -7.02
N HIS A 92 7.61 1.68 -8.12
CA HIS A 92 6.21 1.33 -8.30
C HIS A 92 5.84 0.65 -6.99
N ALA A 93 5.29 1.42 -6.06
CA ALA A 93 4.69 0.87 -4.89
C ALA A 93 3.74 -0.19 -5.43
N LYS A 94 4.03 -1.46 -5.15
CA LYS A 94 2.91 -2.35 -4.86
C LYS A 94 2.12 -1.56 -3.84
N MET A 95 0.90 -1.20 -4.20
CA MET A 95 0.00 -0.50 -3.31
C MET A 95 0.00 -1.31 -2.01
N GLU A 96 0.70 -0.81 -0.99
CA GLU A 96 0.50 -1.31 0.36
C GLU A 96 -0.88 -0.80 0.73
N GLU A 97 -1.78 -1.76 0.69
CA GLU A 97 -3.18 -1.61 0.99
C GLU A 97 -3.34 -1.21 2.45
N HIS A 98 -4.04 -0.08 2.66
CA HIS A 98 -4.75 0.34 3.87
C HIS A 98 -3.93 0.96 5.01
N VAL A 99 -3.91 2.29 4.98
CA VAL A 99 -3.96 3.14 6.18
C VAL A 99 -5.17 2.71 7.02
N TRP A 100 -4.93 2.27 8.25
CA TRP A 100 -5.94 1.87 9.23
C TRP A 100 -6.81 3.06 9.67
N LEU A 101 -7.82 3.42 8.87
CA LEU A 101 -8.99 4.12 9.39
C LEU A 101 -10.09 3.08 9.64
N GLN A 102 -10.20 2.69 10.89
CA GLN A 102 -11.20 1.76 11.41
C GLN A 102 -12.63 2.24 11.08
N ILE A 103 -13.29 1.56 10.14
CA ILE A 103 -14.75 1.35 10.19
C ILE A 103 -14.99 -0.14 9.89
N HIS A 104 -15.25 -0.91 10.94
CA HIS A 104 -15.61 -2.33 10.87
C HIS A 104 -16.92 -2.52 10.08
N ALA A 105 -16.84 -3.17 8.91
CA ALA A 105 -17.87 -4.12 8.41
C ALA A 105 -17.60 -4.66 6.99
N TYR A 106 -16.70 -4.06 6.20
CA TYR A 106 -16.53 -4.43 4.80
C TYR A 106 -15.07 -4.67 4.43
N VAL A 107 -14.76 -5.87 3.92
CA VAL A 107 -13.48 -6.16 3.26
C VAL A 107 -13.71 -6.05 1.75
N LEU A 108 -13.09 -5.07 1.10
CA LEU A 108 -13.01 -5.01 -0.36
C LEU A 108 -12.04 -6.11 -0.81
N ARG A 109 -12.52 -7.14 -1.50
CA ARG A 109 -11.65 -8.13 -2.14
C ARG A 109 -11.49 -7.77 -3.61
N VAL A 110 -10.32 -7.25 -3.98
CA VAL A 110 -9.93 -7.09 -5.40
C VAL A 110 -9.11 -8.31 -5.78
N THR A 111 -9.58 -9.10 -6.75
CA THR A 111 -8.82 -10.26 -7.24
C THR A 111 -7.89 -9.86 -8.37
N ARG A 112 -6.67 -10.40 -8.39
CA ARG A 112 -5.66 -10.15 -9.45
C ARG A 112 -6.18 -10.39 -10.87
N ALA A 113 -7.19 -11.24 -11.03
CA ALA A 113 -7.79 -11.58 -12.32
C ALA A 113 -8.67 -10.47 -12.93
N GLN A 114 -8.99 -9.41 -12.18
CA GLN A 114 -9.78 -8.26 -12.65
C GLN A 114 -8.92 -7.03 -13.02
N CYS A 115 -7.59 -7.13 -12.93
CA CYS A 115 -6.65 -6.08 -13.34
C CYS A 115 -5.79 -6.54 -14.54
N ALA A 116 -6.42 -7.16 -15.53
CA ALA A 116 -5.78 -7.58 -16.76
C ALA A 116 -6.40 -6.86 -17.97
N GLU A 117 -6.21 -5.54 -18.02
CA GLU A 117 -6.15 -4.83 -19.30
C GLU A 117 -5.20 -3.65 -19.12
N LEU A 118 -4.04 -3.72 -19.78
CA LEU A 118 -3.20 -2.54 -19.97
C LEU A 118 -3.99 -1.60 -20.88
N VAL A 119 -4.86 -0.77 -20.31
CA VAL A 119 -5.56 0.25 -21.09
C VAL A 119 -4.49 1.19 -21.65
N THR A 120 -4.32 1.21 -22.97
CA THR A 120 -3.44 2.16 -23.66
C THR A 120 -4.09 3.54 -23.60
N VAL A 121 -3.85 4.26 -22.49
CA VAL A 121 -4.39 5.61 -22.29
C VAL A 121 -3.41 6.64 -22.84
N CYS A 122 -3.87 7.41 -23.83
CA CYS A 122 -3.21 8.63 -24.28
C CYS A 122 -3.95 9.83 -23.68
N SER A 123 -3.24 10.70 -22.96
CA SER A 123 -3.81 11.90 -22.33
C SER A 123 -4.33 12.92 -23.35
N SER A 124 -3.80 12.85 -24.57
CA SER A 124 -4.21 13.59 -25.75
C SER A 124 -4.51 12.61 -26.89
N THR A 125 -5.59 12.85 -27.63
CA THR A 125 -5.95 12.03 -28.80
C THR A 125 -4.87 12.10 -29.87
N CYS A 126 -4.46 10.95 -30.40
CA CYS A 126 -3.58 10.88 -31.56
C CYS A 126 -4.30 11.47 -32.78
N GLN A 127 -3.71 12.48 -33.40
CA GLN A 127 -4.31 13.21 -34.52
C GLN A 127 -4.10 12.45 -35.85
N ASN A 128 -4.79 12.89 -36.90
CA ASN A 128 -4.60 12.40 -38.28
C ASN A 128 -4.71 10.87 -38.45
N GLY A 129 -5.50 10.20 -37.61
CA GLY A 129 -5.72 8.75 -37.68
C GLY A 129 -4.66 7.89 -36.98
N GLY A 130 -3.77 8.50 -36.19
CA GLY A 130 -2.83 7.75 -35.36
C GLY A 130 -3.52 6.90 -34.29
N THR A 131 -2.90 5.79 -33.90
CA THR A 131 -3.42 4.86 -32.89
C THR A 131 -2.61 4.90 -31.61
N CYS A 132 -3.28 4.86 -30.45
CA CYS A 132 -2.60 4.83 -29.15
C CYS A 132 -2.09 3.40 -28.90
N SER A 133 -0.79 3.20 -29.09
CA SER A 133 -0.14 1.88 -29.00
C SER A 133 0.47 1.60 -27.63
N ALA A 134 0.74 2.66 -26.84
CA ALA A 134 1.18 2.58 -25.45
C ALA A 134 0.78 3.85 -24.68
N PRO A 135 0.93 3.91 -23.34
CA PRO A 135 0.58 5.10 -22.58
C PRO A 135 1.25 6.37 -23.13
N ASN A 136 0.45 7.36 -23.51
CA ASN A 136 0.88 8.60 -24.18
C ASN A 136 1.77 8.41 -25.42
N THR A 137 1.71 7.26 -26.07
CA THR A 137 2.51 6.94 -27.26
C THR A 137 1.58 6.68 -28.44
N CYS A 138 1.68 7.53 -29.45
CA CYS A 138 0.92 7.43 -30.69
C CYS A 138 1.76 6.76 -31.77
N THR A 139 1.19 5.75 -32.42
CA THR A 139 1.68 5.22 -33.69
C THR A 139 1.02 5.99 -34.82
N CYS A 140 1.80 6.75 -35.58
CA CYS A 140 1.29 7.62 -36.65
C CYS A 140 1.11 6.87 -37.96
N THR A 141 0.09 7.27 -38.72
CA THR A 141 -0.08 6.85 -40.11
C THR A 141 1.01 7.42 -41.00
N THR A 142 1.29 6.76 -42.12
CA THR A 142 2.33 7.19 -43.08
C THR A 142 2.19 8.65 -43.48
N GLY A 143 3.30 9.40 -43.42
CA GLY A 143 3.35 10.83 -43.74
C GLY A 143 3.00 11.78 -42.59
N TYR A 144 2.82 11.26 -41.37
CA TYR A 144 2.64 12.07 -40.15
C TYR A 144 3.64 11.69 -39.07
N GLN A 145 4.12 12.68 -38.33
CA GLN A 145 5.07 12.56 -37.24
C GLN A 145 4.71 13.47 -36.06
N GLY A 146 5.44 13.31 -34.95
CA GLY A 146 5.23 14.04 -33.70
C GLY A 146 4.57 13.20 -32.61
N SER A 147 4.62 13.69 -31.37
CA SER A 147 4.11 12.97 -30.18
C SER A 147 2.62 12.65 -30.23
N VAL A 148 1.84 13.40 -31.01
CA VAL A 148 0.41 13.16 -31.24
C VAL A 148 0.07 13.14 -32.73
N CYS A 149 1.05 12.86 -33.61
CA CYS A 149 0.86 12.82 -35.06
C CYS A 149 0.35 14.14 -35.67
N GLN A 150 0.76 15.28 -35.08
CA GLN A 150 0.29 16.62 -35.47
C GLN A 150 0.99 17.19 -36.70
N THR A 151 2.18 16.70 -37.04
CA THR A 151 3.01 17.26 -38.11
C THR A 151 2.95 16.35 -39.32
N ARG A 152 2.74 16.90 -40.51
CA ARG A 152 2.90 16.17 -41.77
C ARG A 152 4.38 16.17 -42.16
N GLU A 153 4.91 14.99 -42.46
CA GLU A 153 6.26 14.80 -43.01
C GLU A 153 6.33 15.25 -44.48
#